data_AF-A0A5C6PE71-F1
#
_entry.id   AF-A0A5C6PE71-F1
#
_cell.length_a   1.000
_cell.length_b   1.000
_cell.length_c   1.000
_cell.angle_alpha   90.00
_cell.angle_beta   90.00
_cell.angle_gamma   90.00
#
_symmetry.space_group_name_H-M   'P 1'
#
loop_
_entity.id
_entity.type
_entity.pdbx_description
1 polymer ?
#
loop_
_entity_poly.entity_id
_entity_poly.type
_entity_poly.pdbx_seq_one_letter_code
_entity_poly.pdbx_strand_id
1 'polypeptide(L)' 'MSNYSDQFQADALAKLIKHFGWTWIGAVCSDSDYGNSGMAAFLHAAQKEGICVEYSESFYRSHPQQDQESG' A
#
# COMPACT_ATOMS: atom_id res chain seq x y z
N MET A 1 -0.48 -1.33 17.51
CA MET A 1 -0.38 0.14 17.58
C MET A 1 -0.05 0.64 16.20
N SER A 2 -1.05 1.08 15.43
CA SER A 2 -0.82 1.64 14.09
C SER A 2 -0.17 3.02 14.24
N ASN A 3 1.01 3.22 13.66
CA ASN A 3 1.79 4.44 13.83
C ASN A 3 1.08 5.62 13.15
N TYR A 4 0.98 6.74 13.86
CA TYR A 4 0.38 8.01 13.41
C TYR A 4 0.93 8.51 12.06
N SER A 5 2.17 8.15 11.72
CA SER A 5 2.83 8.46 10.44
C SER A 5 2.14 7.81 9.23
N ASP A 6 1.70 6.56 9.36
CA ASP A 6 1.19 5.79 8.23
C ASP A 6 -0.18 6.31 7.79
N GLN A 7 -1.00 6.76 8.74
CA GLN A 7 -2.30 7.39 8.46
C GLN A 7 -2.15 8.73 7.76
N PHE A 8 -1.21 9.57 8.20
CA PHE A 8 -0.94 10.85 7.55
C PHE A 8 -0.40 10.68 6.12
N GLN A 9 0.47 9.69 5.90
CA GLN A 9 0.98 9.36 4.57
C GLN A 9 -0.12 8.81 3.66
N ALA A 10 -0.97 7.93 4.18
CA ALA A 10 -2.12 7.38 3.46
C ALA A 10 -3.12 8.49 3.04
N ASP A 11 -3.47 9.40 3.95
CA ASP A 11 -4.38 10.51 3.68
C ASP A 11 -3.79 11.50 2.65
N ALA A 12 -2.49 11.81 2.75
CA ALA A 12 -1.81 12.66 1.78
C ALA A 12 -1.81 12.03 0.38
N LEU A 13 -1.56 10.73 0.29
CA LEU A 13 -1.57 10.00 -0.97
C LEU A 13 -2.97 9.96 -1.59
N ALA A 14 -4.02 9.68 -0.82
CA ALA A 14 -5.40 9.68 -1.31
C ALA A 14 -5.80 11.05 -1.88
N LYS A 15 -5.45 12.14 -1.18
CA LYS A 15 -5.70 13.52 -1.67
C LYS A 15 -4.95 13.83 -2.96
N LEU A 16 -3.73 13.30 -3.12
CA LEU A 16 -2.94 13.49 -4.32
C LEU A 16 -3.60 12.83 -5.54
N ILE A 17 -4.03 11.57 -5.43
CA ILE A 17 -4.62 10.88 -6.59
C ILE A 17 -5.97 11.53 -6.97
N LYS A 18 -6.73 12.01 -5.97
CA LYS A 18 -7.94 12.79 -6.20
C LYS A 18 -7.66 14.10 -6.92
N HIS A 19 -6.60 14.82 -6.55
CA HIS A 19 -6.20 16.06 -7.20
C HIS A 19 -5.92 15.87 -8.69
N PHE A 20 -5.31 14.74 -9.07
CA PHE A 20 -5.07 14.38 -10.47
C PHE A 20 -6.28 13.72 -11.17
N GLY A 21 -7.39 13.54 -10.47
CA GLY A 21 -8.63 12.98 -11.03
C GLY A 21 -8.59 11.48 -11.28
N TRP A 22 -7.68 10.74 -10.66
CA TRP A 22 -7.65 9.28 -10.78
C TRP A 22 -8.72 8.65 -9.89
N THR A 23 -9.77 8.13 -10.53
CA THR A 23 -10.90 7.47 -9.85
C THR A 23 -10.76 5.96 -9.80
N TRP A 24 -9.77 5.40 -10.50
CA TRP A 24 -9.59 3.96 -10.64
C TRP A 24 -8.10 3.62 -10.51
N ILE A 25 -7.73 2.95 -9.43
CA ILE A 25 -6.35 2.64 -9.09
C ILE A 25 -6.16 1.17 -8.73
N GLY A 26 -4.95 0.66 -8.97
CA GLY A 26 -4.48 -0.61 -8.39
C GLY A 26 -3.52 -0.32 -7.23
N ALA A 27 -3.62 -1.09 -6.16
CA ALA A 27 -2.78 -0.94 -4.97
C ALA A 27 -1.92 -2.20 -4.76
N VAL A 28 -0.65 -2.00 -4.41
CA VAL A 28 0.28 -3.11 -4.16
C VAL A 28 1.11 -2.82 -2.90
N CYS A 29 1.15 -3.75 -1.94
CA CYS A 29 1.96 -3.64 -0.72
C CYS A 29 2.93 -4.81 -0.56
N SER A 30 4.00 -4.62 0.21
CA SER A 30 4.83 -5.75 0.66
C SER A 30 4.07 -6.59 1.68
N ASP A 31 4.15 -7.91 1.54
CA ASP A 31 3.53 -8.87 2.48
C ASP A 31 4.32 -8.92 3.81
N SER A 32 4.08 -7.91 4.62
CA SER A 32 4.66 -7.71 5.95
C SER A 32 3.60 -7.04 6.81
N ASP A 33 3.64 -7.24 8.12
CA ASP A 33 2.66 -6.62 9.03
C ASP A 33 2.58 -5.09 8.87
N TYR A 34 3.72 -4.45 8.61
CA TYR A 34 3.78 -3.01 8.32
C TYR A 34 3.12 -2.66 6.98
N GLY A 35 3.47 -3.37 5.90
CA GLY A 35 2.88 -3.16 4.58
C GLY A 35 1.37 -3.40 4.55
N ASN A 36 0.89 -4.42 5.26
CA ASN A 36 -0.51 -4.78 5.37
C ASN A 36 -1.30 -3.74 6.20
N SER A 37 -0.73 -3.26 7.32
CA SER A 37 -1.33 -2.17 8.12
C SER A 37 -1.38 -0.85 7.35
N GLY A 38 -0.33 -0.51 6.62
CA GLY A 38 -0.28 0.68 5.77
C GLY A 38 -1.30 0.63 4.62
N MET A 39 -1.43 -0.54 3.98
CA MET A 39 -2.43 -0.75 2.92
C MET A 39 -3.86 -0.59 3.45
N ALA A 40 -4.17 -1.16 4.63
CA ALA A 40 -5.49 -0.99 5.24
C ALA A 40 -5.82 0.50 5.50
N ALA A 41 -4.86 1.29 5.98
CA ALA A 41 -5.03 2.72 6.17
C ALA A 41 -5.25 3.46 4.84
N PHE A 42 -4.48 3.11 3.80
CA PHE A 42 -4.61 3.68 2.45
C PHE A 42 -5.97 3.39 1.81
N LEU A 43 -6.45 2.14 1.86
CA LEU A 43 -7.75 1.76 1.29
C LEU A 43 -8.89 2.55 1.93
N HIS A 44 -8.83 2.74 3.26
CA HIS A 44 -9.80 3.55 3.99
C HIS A 44 -9.75 5.05 3.59
N ALA A 45 -8.56 5.61 3.39
CA ALA A 45 -8.40 6.98 2.91
C ALA A 45 -8.91 7.15 1.46
N ALA A 46 -8.58 6.21 0.57
CA ALA A 46 -9.04 6.19 -0.81
C ALA A 46 -10.57 6.14 -0.91
N GLN A 47 -11.21 5.28 -0.10
CA GLN A 47 -12.67 5.19 -0.03
C GLN A 47 -13.31 6.51 0.41
N LYS A 48 -12.75 7.18 1.42
CA LYS A 48 -13.24 8.50 1.89
C LYS A 48 -13.15 9.57 0.81
N GLU A 49 -12.14 9.49 -0.04
CA GLU A 49 -11.92 10.45 -1.13
C GLU A 49 -12.70 10.08 -2.42
N GLY A 50 -13.44 8.96 -2.41
CA GLY A 50 -14.29 8.51 -3.52
C GLY A 50 -13.54 7.79 -4.63
N ILE A 51 -12.36 7.24 -4.33
CA ILE A 51 -11.51 6.53 -5.26
C ILE A 51 -11.84 5.04 -5.24
N CYS A 52 -12.02 4.44 -6.41
CA CYS A 52 -12.22 3.01 -6.56
C CYS A 52 -10.86 2.30 -6.68
N VAL A 53 -10.68 1.25 -5.90
CA VAL A 53 -9.51 0.38 -5.95
C VAL A 53 -9.92 -0.92 -6.61
N GLU A 54 -9.42 -1.19 -7.81
CA GLU A 54 -9.79 -2.37 -8.60
C GLU A 54 -9.18 -3.64 -8.03
N TYR A 55 -7.92 -3.56 -7.61
CA TYR A 55 -7.20 -4.67 -7.00
C TYR A 55 -6.24 -4.18 -5.93
N SER A 56 -6.04 -5.01 -4.91
CA SER A 56 -5.08 -4.80 -3.83
C SER A 56 -4.27 -6.09 -3.65
N GLU A 57 -3.03 -6.09 -4.10
CA GLU A 57 -2.16 -7.27 -4.07
C GLU A 57 -1.04 -7.10 -3.05
N SER A 58 -0.70 -8.18 -2.34
CA SER A 58 0.51 -8.22 -1.51
C SER A 58 1.59 -9.03 -2.23
N PHE A 59 2.83 -8.55 -2.22
CA PHE A 59 3.97 -9.26 -2.79
C PHE A 59 4.99 -9.61 -1.72
N TYR A 60 5.50 -10.84 -1.76
CA TYR A 60 6.68 -11.21 -1.01
C TYR A 60 7.88 -10.50 -1.64
N ARG A 61 8.74 -9.87 -0.82
CA ARG A 61 10.10 -9.62 -1.28
C ARG A 61 10.74 -10.99 -1.48
N SER A 62 10.86 -11.41 -2.74
CA SER A 62 11.87 -12.40 -3.10
C SER A 62 13.17 -11.81 -2.57
N HIS A 63 13.73 -12.39 -1.50
CA HIS A 63 15.16 -12.25 -1.27
C HIS A 63 15.82 -12.54 -2.63
N PRO A 64 16.81 -11.74 -3.09
CA PRO A 64 17.66 -12.26 -4.16
C PRO A 64 18.12 -13.62 -3.64
N GLN A 65 17.85 -14.65 -4.43
CA GLN A 65 18.35 -15.98 -4.19
C GLN A 65 19.85 -15.77 -3.96
N GLN A 66 20.31 -15.80 -2.70
CA GLN A 66 21.72 -15.97 -2.47
C GLN A 66 21.99 -17.31 -3.10
N ASP A 67 22.72 -17.26 -4.21
CA ASP A 67 23.17 -18.43 -4.91
C ASP A 67 23.61 -19.46 -3.89
N GLN A 68 23.02 -20.63 -4.03
CA GLN A 68 23.51 -21.92 -3.61
C GLN A 68 25.01 -21.92 -3.22
N GLU A 69 25.31 -21.73 -1.94
CA GLU A 69 26.59 -22.16 -1.35
C GLU A 69 26.28 -23.01 -0.13
N SER A 70 25.92 -24.27 -0.41
CA SER A 70 26.16 -25.38 0.49
C SER A 70 27.68 -25.60 0.54
N GLY A 71 28.31 -25.19 1.64
CA GLY A 71 29.63 -25.64 2.08
C GLY A 71 29.49 -26.35 3.40
#